data_AF-A0A1Q7MD49-F1
#
_entry.id   AF-A0A1Q7MD49-F1
#
_cell.length_a   1.000
_cell.length_b   1.000
_cell.length_c   1.000
_cell.angle_alpha   90.00
_cell.angle_beta   90.00
_cell.angle_gamma   90.00
#
_symmetry.space_group_name_H-M   'P 1'
#
loop_
_entity.id
_entity.type
_entity.pdbx_description
1 polymer ?
#
loop_
_entity_poly.entity_id
_entity_poly.type
_entity_poly.pdbx_seq_one_letter_code
_entity_poly.pdbx_strand_id
1 'polypeptide(L)'
;MTLELGADGIALASHDTSEILKTRDLIFGESEDISLSTARVTSVKPIGTGARVCVDTTEILQAGEGLLTGSSSQALFLVEGEVHSNPHVNSRPFRVNAGPVSSYVLTANGKTRYLSELSAGETVLLFDRSGRSRSVDVARVKIERRPMILVEANIGDRRLTTIVQNAETVRLVTRDGSKPVSEIKPGDEVLVRFEEGGRHFGTRVADEMIIEK
;
A
#
# COMPACT_ATOMS: atom_id res chain seq x y z
N MET A 1 32.46 28.31 26.44
CA MET A 1 32.32 27.17 25.53
C MET A 1 31.04 27.43 24.75
N THR A 2 31.15 27.90 23.52
CA THR A 2 29.99 28.32 22.72
C THR A 2 29.46 27.07 22.02
N LEU A 3 28.21 26.68 22.31
CA LEU A 3 27.52 25.64 21.54
C LEU A 3 27.27 26.20 20.13
N GLU A 4 27.73 25.50 19.10
CA GLU A 4 27.22 25.75 17.75
C GLU A 4 25.73 25.41 17.72
N LEU A 5 24.90 26.40 17.41
CA LEU A 5 23.54 26.17 16.95
C LEU A 5 23.66 25.68 15.50
N GLY A 6 23.36 24.42 15.25
CA GLY A 6 23.35 23.86 13.90
C GLY A 6 22.41 24.62 12.95
N ALA A 7 22.45 24.28 11.66
CA ALA A 7 21.59 24.91 10.66
C ALA A 7 20.14 24.42 10.75
N ASP A 8 19.18 25.34 10.62
CA ASP A 8 17.74 25.03 10.53
C ASP A 8 17.32 24.42 9.17
N GLY A 9 18.20 24.46 8.17
CA GLY A 9 17.94 23.91 6.84
C GLY A 9 19.12 24.04 5.87
N ILE A 10 19.02 23.34 4.74
CA ILE A 10 20.00 23.34 3.65
C ILE A 10 19.28 23.75 2.36
N ALA A 11 19.83 24.73 1.63
CA ALA A 11 19.31 25.16 0.33
C ALA A 11 20.18 24.57 -0.80
N LEU A 12 19.57 23.79 -1.69
CA LEU A 12 20.21 23.35 -2.92
C LEU A 12 20.09 24.45 -3.99
N ALA A 13 21.19 25.12 -4.29
CA ALA A 13 21.27 26.11 -5.37
C ALA A 13 21.82 25.45 -6.64
N SER A 14 20.99 24.66 -7.32
CA SER A 14 21.30 24.09 -8.64
C SER A 14 20.32 24.57 -9.69
N HIS A 15 20.82 24.74 -10.91
CA HIS A 15 20.01 25.00 -12.12
C HIS A 15 19.94 23.75 -13.02
N ASP A 16 20.60 22.66 -12.64
CA ASP A 16 20.50 21.38 -13.34
C ASP A 16 19.32 20.57 -12.78
N THR A 17 18.32 20.32 -13.63
CA THR A 17 17.16 19.53 -13.26
C THR A 17 17.54 18.11 -12.82
N SER A 18 18.60 17.51 -13.39
CA SER A 18 19.06 16.18 -12.99
C SER A 18 19.59 16.16 -11.55
N GLU A 19 20.38 17.16 -11.16
CA GLU A 19 20.92 17.29 -9.81
C GLU A 19 19.82 17.58 -8.78
N ILE A 20 18.84 18.42 -9.13
CA ILE A 20 17.68 18.70 -8.29
C ILE A 20 16.88 17.42 -8.03
N LEU A 21 16.61 16.63 -9.09
CA LEU A 21 15.87 15.37 -8.96
C LEU A 21 16.65 14.32 -8.17
N LYS A 22 17.97 14.18 -8.39
CA LYS A 22 18.83 13.28 -7.59
C LYS A 22 18.87 13.68 -6.12
N THR A 23 18.98 14.97 -5.84
CA THR A 23 18.99 15.50 -4.46
C THR A 23 17.63 15.31 -3.79
N ARG A 24 16.53 15.53 -4.53
CA ARG A 24 15.18 15.15 -4.09
C ARG A 24 15.15 13.66 -3.75
N ASP A 25 15.61 12.79 -4.63
CA ASP A 25 15.55 11.33 -4.41
C ASP A 25 16.38 10.91 -3.19
N LEU A 26 17.55 11.53 -2.99
CA LEU A 26 18.38 11.36 -1.79
C LEU A 26 17.70 11.85 -0.50
N ILE A 27 16.96 12.97 -0.56
CA ILE A 27 16.29 13.58 0.61
C ILE A 27 14.97 12.86 0.94
N PHE A 28 14.23 12.44 -0.08
CA PHE A 28 12.91 11.81 0.03
C PHE A 28 12.97 10.28 0.03
N GLY A 29 14.18 9.71 -0.03
CA GLY A 29 14.49 8.34 0.31
C GLY A 29 14.90 7.49 -0.89
N GLU A 30 16.07 6.86 -0.77
CA GLU A 30 16.30 5.53 -1.33
C GLU A 30 15.16 4.59 -0.92
N SER A 31 14.92 3.55 -1.73
CA SER A 31 13.95 2.49 -1.47
C SER A 31 13.99 2.04 -0.01
N GLU A 32 12.93 2.31 0.76
CA GLU A 32 12.73 1.66 2.05
C GLU A 32 12.40 0.20 1.74
N ASP A 33 13.40 -0.66 1.80
CA ASP A 33 13.21 -2.10 1.76
C ASP A 33 12.49 -2.50 3.04
N ILE A 34 11.24 -2.93 2.88
CA ILE A 34 10.45 -3.40 4.00
C ILE A 34 10.45 -4.92 4.05
N SER A 35 10.41 -5.47 5.26
CA SER A 35 10.22 -6.90 5.46
C SER A 35 8.76 -7.27 5.24
N LEU A 36 8.48 -7.98 4.15
CA LEU A 36 7.18 -8.62 3.92
C LEU A 36 7.13 -9.97 4.64
N SER A 37 5.99 -10.25 5.26
CA SER A 37 5.67 -11.52 5.89
C SER A 37 4.57 -12.22 5.12
N THR A 38 4.40 -13.51 5.40
CA THR A 38 3.33 -14.31 4.80
C THR A 38 2.24 -14.54 5.83
N ALA A 39 1.02 -14.12 5.50
CA ALA A 39 -0.17 -14.38 6.29
C ALA A 39 -1.01 -15.48 5.66
N ARG A 40 -1.49 -16.42 6.46
CA ARG A 40 -2.38 -17.49 6.00
C ARG A 40 -3.82 -17.02 6.08
N VAL A 41 -4.53 -17.04 4.96
CA VAL A 41 -5.95 -16.72 4.88
C VAL A 41 -6.74 -17.72 5.73
N THR A 42 -7.61 -17.21 6.59
CA THR A 42 -8.46 -17.99 7.50
C THR A 42 -9.93 -17.92 7.10
N SER A 43 -10.36 -16.81 6.50
CA SER A 43 -11.74 -16.60 6.09
C SER A 43 -11.84 -15.64 4.92
N VAL A 44 -12.83 -15.86 4.06
CA VAL A 44 -13.18 -14.97 2.96
C VAL A 44 -14.70 -14.85 2.94
N LYS A 45 -15.22 -13.62 3.02
CA LYS A 45 -16.66 -13.36 3.12
C LYS A 45 -17.05 -12.21 2.20
N PRO A 46 -17.87 -12.47 1.16
CA PRO A 46 -18.52 -11.39 0.42
C PRO A 46 -19.33 -10.52 1.38
N ILE A 47 -19.19 -9.20 1.23
CA ILE A 47 -19.94 -8.21 2.00
C ILE A 47 -20.71 -7.30 1.05
N GLY A 48 -21.37 -6.27 1.60
CA GLY A 48 -22.14 -5.32 0.80
C GLY A 48 -21.30 -4.45 -0.14
N THR A 49 -21.96 -3.45 -0.71
CA THR A 49 -21.33 -2.48 -1.60
C THR A 49 -20.63 -1.37 -0.80
N GLY A 50 -19.36 -1.10 -1.13
CA GLY A 50 -18.54 -0.06 -0.50
C GLY A 50 -18.00 0.95 -1.51
N ALA A 51 -17.55 2.11 -1.03
CA ALA A 51 -16.85 3.10 -1.84
C ALA A 51 -15.38 2.68 -1.99
N ARG A 52 -15.02 2.12 -3.17
CA ARG A 52 -13.67 1.63 -3.47
C ARG A 52 -12.85 2.71 -4.16
N VAL A 53 -11.62 2.86 -3.70
CA VAL A 53 -10.60 3.75 -4.23
C VAL A 53 -9.74 2.99 -5.24
N CYS A 54 -9.61 3.54 -6.45
CA CYS A 54 -8.56 3.17 -7.40
C CYS A 54 -7.49 4.26 -7.37
N VAL A 55 -6.24 3.86 -7.29
CA VAL A 55 -5.10 4.77 -7.44
C VAL A 55 -4.52 4.52 -8.82
N ASP A 56 -4.63 5.51 -9.71
CA ASP A 56 -3.93 5.52 -10.98
C ASP A 56 -2.60 6.26 -10.80
N THR A 57 -1.50 5.61 -11.13
CA THR A 57 -0.13 6.14 -11.06
C THR A 57 0.29 6.76 -12.39
N THR A 58 1.34 7.57 -12.38
CA THR A 58 2.00 8.09 -13.58
C THR A 58 2.88 7.05 -14.30
N GLU A 59 3.16 5.93 -13.64
CA GLU A 59 4.06 4.86 -14.11
C GLU A 59 3.33 3.57 -14.51
N ILE A 60 4.03 2.73 -15.28
CA ILE A 60 3.63 1.35 -15.56
C ILE A 60 4.17 0.44 -14.45
N LEU A 61 3.27 -0.32 -13.83
CA LEU A 61 3.50 -1.33 -12.81
C LEU A 61 3.86 -2.67 -13.47
N GLN A 62 4.73 -3.41 -12.80
CA GLN A 62 5.11 -4.77 -13.15
C GLN A 62 4.32 -5.82 -12.36
N ALA A 63 4.38 -7.07 -12.79
CA ALA A 63 3.81 -8.18 -12.03
C ALA A 63 4.46 -8.29 -10.64
N GLY A 64 3.63 -8.39 -9.61
CA GLY A 64 4.04 -8.37 -8.20
C GLY A 64 4.23 -6.97 -7.61
N GLU A 65 4.14 -5.89 -8.41
CA GLU A 65 4.15 -4.52 -7.88
C GLU A 65 2.75 -4.06 -7.50
N GLY A 66 2.64 -3.29 -6.41
CA GLY A 66 1.37 -2.79 -5.94
C GLY A 66 1.47 -1.85 -4.75
N LEU A 67 0.33 -1.59 -4.12
CA LEU A 67 0.25 -0.80 -2.89
C LEU A 67 0.06 -1.71 -1.69
N LEU A 68 0.64 -1.32 -0.56
CA LEU A 68 0.33 -1.94 0.73
C LEU A 68 -0.86 -1.25 1.35
N THR A 69 -1.99 -1.96 1.42
CA THR A 69 -3.24 -1.43 1.98
C THR A 69 -3.93 -2.39 2.92
N GLY A 70 -4.66 -1.87 3.90
CA GLY A 70 -5.30 -2.72 4.90
C GLY A 70 -6.36 -2.00 5.71
N SER A 71 -7.16 -2.76 6.46
CA SER A 71 -8.14 -2.20 7.39
C SER A 71 -7.50 -1.63 8.66
N SER A 72 -6.24 -1.99 8.92
CA SER A 72 -5.44 -1.54 10.05
C SER A 72 -4.12 -0.95 9.55
N SER A 73 -3.63 0.08 10.23
CA SER A 73 -2.32 0.67 9.95
C SER A 73 -1.14 -0.26 10.29
N GLN A 74 -1.38 -1.27 11.14
CA GLN A 74 -0.39 -2.27 11.54
C GLN A 74 -0.27 -3.42 10.55
N ALA A 75 -1.32 -3.67 9.78
CA ALA A 75 -1.47 -4.87 8.95
C ALA A 75 -1.93 -4.49 7.54
N LEU A 76 -0.96 -4.38 6.62
CA LEU A 76 -1.21 -3.98 5.24
C LEU A 76 -0.93 -5.15 4.31
N PHE A 77 -1.86 -5.44 3.41
CA PHE A 77 -1.77 -6.48 2.39
C PHE A 77 -1.23 -5.87 1.10
N LEU A 78 -0.37 -6.62 0.40
CA LEU A 78 0.16 -6.18 -0.89
C LEU A 78 -0.89 -6.42 -1.99
N VAL A 79 -1.56 -5.35 -2.40
CA VAL A 79 -2.58 -5.35 -3.46
C VAL A 79 -1.89 -4.99 -4.77
N GLU A 80 -1.86 -5.94 -5.70
CA GLU A 80 -1.16 -5.81 -6.98
C GLU A 80 -1.86 -4.80 -7.91
N GLY A 81 -1.07 -4.17 -8.77
CA GLY A 81 -1.60 -3.45 -9.93
C GLY A 81 -2.41 -4.34 -10.89
N GLU A 82 -3.29 -3.72 -11.66
CA GLU A 82 -4.12 -4.36 -12.69
C GLU A 82 -3.27 -4.67 -13.95
N VAL A 83 -2.21 -5.47 -13.77
CA VAL A 83 -1.17 -5.77 -14.76
C VAL A 83 -1.45 -7.06 -15.55
N HIS A 84 -2.27 -7.96 -14.98
CA HIS A 84 -2.62 -9.22 -15.62
C HIS A 84 -3.76 -9.01 -16.61
N SER A 85 -3.60 -9.52 -17.82
CA SER A 85 -4.68 -9.55 -18.81
C SER A 85 -5.78 -10.51 -18.38
N ASN A 86 -7.03 -10.15 -18.68
CA ASN A 86 -8.20 -11.00 -18.48
C ASN A 86 -9.03 -11.04 -19.78
N PRO A 87 -9.66 -12.18 -20.14
CA PRO A 87 -10.55 -12.27 -21.32
C PRO A 87 -11.68 -11.24 -21.36
N HIS A 88 -12.11 -10.73 -20.21
CA HIS A 88 -13.27 -9.85 -20.08
C HIS A 88 -12.92 -8.36 -20.04
N VAL A 89 -11.69 -8.00 -19.63
CA VAL A 89 -11.29 -6.60 -19.41
C VAL A 89 -9.80 -6.42 -19.73
N ASN A 90 -9.48 -5.38 -20.50
CA ASN A 90 -8.09 -4.99 -20.75
C ASN A 90 -7.40 -4.56 -19.43
N SER A 91 -6.17 -5.04 -19.24
CA SER A 91 -5.33 -4.63 -18.12
C SER A 91 -5.08 -3.12 -18.14
N ARG A 92 -4.96 -2.54 -16.95
CA ARG A 92 -4.60 -1.14 -16.73
C ARG A 92 -3.35 -1.15 -15.85
N PRO A 93 -2.16 -1.41 -16.42
CA PRO A 93 -0.94 -1.61 -15.65
C PRO A 93 -0.41 -0.31 -15.04
N PHE A 94 -1.25 0.69 -14.81
CA PHE A 94 -0.98 1.93 -14.08
C PHE A 94 -1.97 2.10 -12.91
N ARG A 95 -2.84 1.11 -12.65
CA ARG A 95 -3.93 1.19 -11.68
C ARG A 95 -3.76 0.15 -10.58
N VAL A 96 -4.00 0.56 -9.34
CA VAL A 96 -4.21 -0.34 -8.21
C VAL A 96 -5.63 -0.17 -7.67
N ASN A 97 -6.36 -1.28 -7.54
CA ASN A 97 -7.70 -1.33 -6.94
C ASN A 97 -7.57 -1.45 -5.42
N ALA A 98 -7.22 -0.34 -4.78
CA ALA A 98 -6.53 -0.30 -3.49
C ALA A 98 -7.37 -0.71 -2.25
N GLY A 99 -8.70 -0.57 -2.29
CA GLY A 99 -9.57 -0.91 -1.14
C GLY A 99 -10.67 0.12 -0.91
N PRO A 100 -11.45 0.04 0.19
CA PRO A 100 -12.42 1.05 0.56
C PRO A 100 -11.74 2.36 0.98
N VAL A 101 -12.48 3.46 0.93
CA VAL A 101 -12.03 4.81 1.36
C VAL A 101 -11.36 4.86 2.74
N SER A 102 -11.77 4.00 3.67
CA SER A 102 -11.26 3.94 5.04
C SER A 102 -10.01 3.06 5.21
N SER A 103 -9.55 2.37 4.16
CA SER A 103 -8.33 1.57 4.26
C SER A 103 -7.10 2.46 4.35
N TYR A 104 -6.12 2.00 5.11
CA TYR A 104 -4.81 2.61 5.17
C TYR A 104 -3.99 2.25 3.93
N VAL A 105 -3.07 3.13 3.55
CA VAL A 105 -2.00 2.89 2.58
C VAL A 105 -0.65 3.26 3.19
N LEU A 106 0.38 2.45 2.93
CA LEU A 106 1.74 2.77 3.35
C LEU A 106 2.33 3.89 2.48
N THR A 107 2.94 4.87 3.13
CA THR A 107 3.64 6.01 2.53
C THR A 107 5.07 6.06 3.08
N ALA A 108 5.90 6.95 2.53
CA ALA A 108 7.30 7.11 2.91
C ALA A 108 7.51 7.31 4.42
N ASN A 109 8.70 6.96 4.91
CA ASN A 109 9.08 7.02 6.32
C ASN A 109 8.22 6.12 7.20
N GLY A 110 7.77 4.98 6.65
CA GLY A 110 6.87 4.03 7.27
C GLY A 110 5.51 4.59 7.71
N LYS A 111 5.09 5.79 7.29
CA LYS A 111 3.81 6.42 7.70
C LYS A 111 2.63 5.80 6.95
N THR A 112 1.42 5.93 7.51
CA THR A 112 0.18 5.49 6.85
C THR A 112 -0.81 6.65 6.72
N ARG A 113 -1.57 6.65 5.63
CA ARG A 113 -2.68 7.59 5.36
C ARG A 113 -3.94 6.82 5.01
N TYR A 114 -5.11 7.45 5.11
CA TYR A 114 -6.32 6.85 4.54
C TYR A 114 -6.32 6.97 3.02
N LEU A 115 -6.84 5.97 2.31
CA LEU A 115 -6.97 6.02 0.86
C LEU A 115 -7.83 7.20 0.38
N SER A 116 -8.80 7.65 1.19
CA SER A 116 -9.61 8.84 0.88
C SER A 116 -8.85 10.16 0.91
N GLU A 117 -7.68 10.19 1.55
CA GLU A 117 -6.87 11.41 1.67
C GLU A 117 -5.94 11.59 0.48
N LEU A 118 -5.75 10.56 -0.36
CA LEU A 118 -4.90 10.66 -1.53
C LEU A 118 -5.50 11.60 -2.57
N SER A 119 -4.64 12.38 -3.23
CA SER A 119 -5.04 13.26 -4.32
C SER A 119 -4.04 13.20 -5.48
N ALA A 120 -4.46 13.69 -6.66
CA ALA A 120 -3.58 13.73 -7.83
C ALA A 120 -2.41 14.69 -7.58
N GLY A 121 -1.21 14.31 -8.03
CA GLY A 121 0.03 15.04 -7.80
C GLY A 121 0.72 14.73 -6.47
N GLU A 122 0.14 13.87 -5.62
CA GLU A 122 0.84 13.33 -4.46
C GLU A 122 1.70 12.13 -4.85
N THR A 123 2.72 11.84 -4.04
CA THR A 123 3.59 10.68 -4.22
C THR A 123 3.18 9.53 -3.31
N VAL A 124 3.17 8.30 -3.85
CA VAL A 124 2.93 7.04 -3.13
C VAL A 124 4.09 6.08 -3.39
N LEU A 125 4.19 5.04 -2.55
CA LEU A 125 5.17 3.97 -2.73
C LEU A 125 4.53 2.74 -3.37
N LEU A 126 5.12 2.28 -4.48
CA LEU A 126 4.89 0.93 -5.00
C LEU A 126 5.86 -0.03 -4.33
N PHE A 127 5.39 -1.22 -4.00
CA PHE A 127 6.20 -2.29 -3.43
C PHE A 127 6.16 -3.51 -4.33
N ASP A 128 7.32 -4.12 -4.55
CA ASP A 128 7.41 -5.42 -5.23
C ASP A 128 7.31 -6.59 -4.24
N ARG A 129 7.31 -7.81 -4.78
CA ARG A 129 7.21 -9.05 -3.98
C ARG A 129 8.37 -9.25 -3.00
N SER A 130 9.53 -8.65 -3.26
CA SER A 130 10.69 -8.72 -2.37
C SER A 130 10.67 -7.66 -1.27
N GLY A 131 9.69 -6.76 -1.29
CA GLY A 131 9.58 -5.65 -0.34
C GLY A 131 10.37 -4.42 -0.74
N ARG A 132 10.99 -4.40 -1.93
CA ARG A 132 11.63 -3.19 -2.47
C ARG A 132 10.56 -2.19 -2.85
N SER A 133 10.83 -0.93 -2.57
CA SER A 133 9.91 0.16 -2.86
C SER A 133 10.45 1.12 -3.91
N ARG A 134 9.53 1.78 -4.62
CA ARG A 134 9.84 2.96 -5.45
C ARG A 134 8.73 3.98 -5.37
N SER A 135 9.11 5.26 -5.43
CA SER A 135 8.18 6.38 -5.42
C SER A 135 7.56 6.58 -6.81
N VAL A 136 6.26 6.80 -6.84
CA VAL A 136 5.51 7.19 -8.06
C VAL A 136 4.47 8.24 -7.72
N ASP A 137 4.15 9.09 -8.70
CA ASP A 137 3.13 10.11 -8.52
C ASP A 137 1.74 9.55 -8.85
N VAL A 138 0.74 10.02 -8.12
CA VAL A 138 -0.67 9.70 -8.34
C VAL A 138 -1.18 10.58 -9.48
N ALA A 139 -1.55 9.95 -10.59
CA ALA A 139 -2.20 10.62 -11.71
C ALA A 139 -3.68 10.91 -11.43
N ARG A 140 -4.38 9.97 -10.78
CA ARG A 140 -5.80 10.11 -10.45
C ARG A 140 -6.21 9.19 -9.31
N VAL A 141 -7.06 9.69 -8.42
CA VAL A 141 -7.80 8.88 -7.45
C VAL A 141 -9.25 8.77 -7.91
N LYS A 142 -9.74 7.54 -8.10
CA LYS A 142 -11.13 7.28 -8.53
C LYS A 142 -11.89 6.54 -7.43
N ILE A 143 -12.96 7.16 -6.93
CA ILE A 143 -13.82 6.56 -5.91
C ILE A 143 -15.15 6.15 -6.56
N GLU A 144 -15.50 4.87 -6.46
CA GLU A 144 -16.77 4.36 -6.99
C GLU A 144 -17.33 3.21 -6.17
N ARG A 145 -18.65 3.05 -6.17
CA ARG A 145 -19.31 1.98 -5.39
C ARG A 145 -19.16 0.63 -6.08
N ARG A 146 -18.69 -0.39 -5.36
CA ARG A 146 -18.52 -1.77 -5.86
C ARG A 146 -18.87 -2.81 -4.79
N PRO A 147 -19.29 -4.02 -5.19
CA PRO A 147 -19.34 -5.17 -4.28
C PRO A 147 -17.98 -5.41 -3.64
N MET A 148 -17.95 -5.66 -2.34
CA MET A 148 -16.72 -5.84 -1.59
C MET A 148 -16.63 -7.25 -1.00
N ILE A 149 -15.43 -7.63 -0.58
CA ILE A 149 -15.15 -8.89 0.07
C ILE A 149 -14.17 -8.64 1.21
N LEU A 150 -14.48 -9.22 2.37
CA LEU A 150 -13.64 -9.22 3.56
C LEU A 150 -12.73 -10.45 3.47
N VAL A 151 -11.43 -10.23 3.58
CA VAL A 151 -10.40 -11.26 3.70
C VAL A 151 -9.79 -11.17 5.09
N GLU A 152 -9.75 -12.31 5.77
CA GLU A 152 -9.14 -12.45 7.08
C GLU A 152 -7.97 -13.42 6.98
N ALA A 153 -6.85 -13.08 7.60
CA ALA A 153 -5.64 -13.88 7.59
C ALA A 153 -4.94 -13.82 8.94
N ASN A 154 -4.08 -14.79 9.23
CA ASN A 154 -3.29 -14.81 10.45
C ASN A 154 -1.79 -14.77 10.16
N ILE A 155 -1.06 -14.06 11.03
CA ILE A 155 0.38 -14.16 11.17
C ILE A 155 0.68 -14.54 12.64
N GLY A 156 1.15 -15.77 12.86
CA GLY A 156 1.16 -16.35 14.21
C GLY A 156 -0.24 -16.29 14.84
N ASP A 157 -0.34 -15.70 16.02
CA ASP A 157 -1.60 -15.53 16.76
C ASP A 157 -2.33 -14.21 16.45
N ARG A 158 -1.81 -13.39 15.54
CA ARG A 158 -2.39 -12.09 15.17
C ARG A 158 -3.34 -12.26 13.99
N ARG A 159 -4.57 -11.79 14.16
CA ARG A 159 -5.57 -11.69 13.08
C ARG A 159 -5.39 -10.37 12.32
N LEU A 160 -5.36 -10.48 11.01
CA LEU A 160 -5.24 -9.39 10.05
C LEU A 160 -6.50 -9.36 9.19
N THR A 161 -6.95 -8.18 8.80
CA THR A 161 -8.10 -8.03 7.91
C THR A 161 -7.84 -7.01 6.81
N THR A 162 -8.39 -7.28 5.64
CA THR A 162 -8.50 -6.30 4.57
C THR A 162 -9.84 -6.45 3.88
N ILE A 163 -10.36 -5.34 3.37
CA ILE A 163 -11.56 -5.30 2.56
C ILE A 163 -11.13 -4.79 1.19
N VAL A 164 -11.52 -5.49 0.14
CA VAL A 164 -11.22 -5.07 -1.24
C VAL A 164 -12.43 -5.31 -2.13
N GLN A 165 -12.40 -4.80 -3.35
CA GLN A 165 -13.46 -5.08 -4.31
C GLN A 165 -13.48 -6.58 -4.63
N ASN A 166 -14.69 -7.15 -4.68
CA ASN A 166 -14.90 -8.51 -5.16
C ASN A 166 -14.82 -8.54 -6.70
N ALA A 167 -13.61 -8.70 -7.25
CA ALA A 167 -13.39 -8.85 -8.68
C ALA A 167 -12.06 -9.58 -8.96
N GLU A 168 -12.00 -10.24 -10.12
CA GLU A 168 -10.81 -10.95 -10.62
C GLU A 168 -9.61 -10.04 -10.91
N THR A 169 -9.87 -8.75 -11.18
CA THR A 169 -8.84 -7.74 -11.44
C THR A 169 -8.19 -7.22 -10.16
N VAL A 170 -8.72 -7.57 -8.98
CA VAL A 170 -8.07 -7.31 -7.69
C VAL A 170 -7.33 -8.56 -7.28
N ARG A 171 -6.03 -8.44 -7.06
CA ARG A 171 -5.17 -9.58 -6.73
C ARG A 171 -4.34 -9.26 -5.49
N LEU A 172 -4.22 -10.23 -4.59
CA LEU A 172 -3.27 -10.17 -3.48
C LEU A 172 -1.99 -10.88 -3.90
N VAL A 173 -0.85 -10.24 -3.67
CA VAL A 173 0.46 -10.81 -4.02
C VAL A 173 0.77 -11.98 -3.08
N THR A 174 1.32 -13.05 -3.63
CA THR A 174 1.79 -14.24 -2.92
C THR A 174 3.30 -14.40 -3.12
N ARG A 175 3.93 -15.39 -2.49
CA ARG A 175 5.38 -15.66 -2.69
C ARG A 175 5.75 -16.04 -4.12
N ASP A 176 4.84 -16.67 -4.84
CA ASP A 176 5.11 -17.21 -6.18
C ASP A 176 4.42 -16.44 -7.30
N GLY A 177 3.60 -15.45 -6.96
CA GLY A 177 2.75 -14.78 -7.94
C GLY A 177 1.81 -13.77 -7.29
N SER A 178 0.56 -13.80 -7.74
CA SER A 178 -0.56 -13.12 -7.12
C SER A 178 -1.82 -13.92 -7.39
N LYS A 179 -2.82 -13.81 -6.52
CA LYS A 179 -4.08 -14.55 -6.64
C LYS A 179 -5.26 -13.59 -6.75
N PRO A 180 -6.18 -13.78 -7.72
CA PRO A 180 -7.41 -12.99 -7.78
C PRO A 180 -8.20 -13.17 -6.49
N VAL A 181 -8.72 -12.08 -5.95
CA VAL A 181 -9.46 -12.12 -4.68
C VAL A 181 -10.71 -13.00 -4.79
N SER A 182 -11.33 -13.08 -5.98
CA SER A 182 -12.44 -13.99 -6.27
C SER A 182 -12.10 -15.48 -6.11
N GLU A 183 -10.82 -15.84 -6.11
CA GLU A 183 -10.32 -17.22 -5.99
C GLU A 183 -9.58 -17.47 -4.67
N ILE A 184 -9.39 -16.44 -3.84
CA ILE A 184 -8.77 -16.60 -2.52
C ILE A 184 -9.69 -17.42 -1.62
N LYS A 185 -9.09 -18.35 -0.87
CA LYS A 185 -9.77 -19.26 0.05
C LYS A 185 -8.92 -19.52 1.30
N PRO A 186 -9.53 -20.01 2.40
CA PRO A 186 -8.78 -20.42 3.57
C PRO A 186 -7.64 -21.39 3.22
N GLY A 187 -6.47 -21.16 3.83
CA GLY A 187 -5.24 -21.90 3.58
C GLY A 187 -4.28 -21.22 2.60
N ASP A 188 -4.76 -20.32 1.72
CA ASP A 188 -3.89 -19.54 0.85
C ASP A 188 -2.94 -18.64 1.64
N GLU A 189 -1.80 -18.32 1.06
CA GLU A 189 -0.75 -17.51 1.66
C GLU A 189 -0.55 -16.22 0.85
N VAL A 190 -0.66 -15.08 1.53
CA VAL A 190 -0.56 -13.74 0.91
C VAL A 190 0.52 -12.91 1.61
N LEU A 191 1.13 -11.98 0.86
CA LEU A 191 2.14 -11.09 1.39
C LEU A 191 1.52 -9.90 2.09
N VAL A 192 2.03 -9.63 3.29
CA VAL A 192 1.62 -8.53 4.16
C VAL A 192 2.83 -7.84 4.74
N ARG A 193 2.70 -6.55 5.04
CA ARG A 193 3.55 -5.85 5.99
C ARG A 193 2.81 -5.82 7.32
N PHE A 194 3.44 -6.38 8.35
CA PHE A 194 2.93 -6.38 9.72
C PHE A 194 3.93 -5.71 10.65
N GLU A 195 3.46 -4.80 11.50
CA GLU A 195 4.27 -4.17 12.56
C GLU A 195 3.59 -4.28 13.91
N GLU A 196 4.37 -4.59 14.95
CA GLU A 196 3.91 -4.56 16.33
C GLU A 196 3.93 -3.13 16.92
N GLY A 197 2.81 -2.69 17.49
CA GLY A 197 2.64 -1.39 18.16
C GLY A 197 1.68 -0.45 17.45
N GLY A 198 0.83 0.27 18.19
CA GLY A 198 -0.20 1.15 17.65
C GLY A 198 0.36 2.35 16.86
N ARG A 199 -0.35 2.79 15.81
CA ARG A 199 -0.05 4.05 15.10
C ARG A 199 -1.24 5.00 15.22
N HIS A 200 -0.97 6.26 15.57
CA HIS A 200 -1.95 7.35 15.54
C HIS A 200 -1.50 8.37 14.48
N PHE A 201 -2.36 8.67 13.50
CA PHE A 201 -2.06 9.56 12.37
C PHE A 201 -0.72 9.25 11.66
N GLY A 202 -0.46 7.96 11.40
CA GLY A 202 0.76 7.51 10.71
C GLY A 202 2.04 7.52 11.56
N THR A 203 1.99 7.96 12.82
CA THR A 203 3.14 8.02 13.74
C THR A 203 3.07 6.89 14.77
N ARG A 204 4.21 6.25 15.08
CA ARG A 204 4.33 5.16 16.07
C ARG A 204 4.12 5.73 17.48
N VAL A 205 3.19 5.18 18.24
CA VAL A 205 2.98 5.53 19.66
C VAL A 205 3.17 4.26 20.49
N ALA A 206 4.22 4.24 21.32
CA ALA A 206 4.63 3.03 22.04
C ALA A 206 3.66 2.64 23.18
N ASP A 207 2.95 3.62 23.76
CA ASP A 207 2.24 3.46 25.04
C ASP A 207 0.71 3.66 24.97
N GLU A 208 0.08 3.51 23.80
CA GLU A 208 -1.37 3.73 23.65
C GLU A 208 -2.15 2.46 23.27
N MET A 209 -3.29 2.25 23.94
CA MET A 209 -4.20 1.12 23.69
C MET A 209 -5.08 1.41 22.46
N ILE A 210 -4.75 0.79 21.33
CA ILE A 210 -5.56 0.85 20.11
C ILE A 210 -6.38 -0.44 19.99
N ILE A 211 -7.70 -0.31 19.81
CA ILE A 211 -8.60 -1.44 19.54
C ILE A 211 -9.23 -1.23 18.16
N GLU A 212 -8.78 -2.00 17.18
CA GLU A 212 -9.39 -2.12 15.84
C GLU A 212 -10.14 -3.47 15.79
N LYS A 213 -11.38 -3.49 15.27
CA LYS A 213 -12.26 -4.69 15.24
C LYS A 213 -12.76 -5.00 13.85
#